data_AF-A0A329U1F7-F1
#
_entry.id   AF-A0A329U1F7-F1
#
_cell.length_a   1.000
_cell.length_b   1.000
_cell.length_c   1.000
_cell.angle_alpha   90.00
_cell.angle_beta   90.00
_cell.angle_gamma   90.00
#
_symmetry.space_group_name_H-M   'P 1'
#
loop_
_entity.id
_entity.type
_entity.pdbx_description
1 polymer ?
#
loop_
_entity_poly.entity_id
_entity_poly.type
_entity_poly.pdbx_seq_one_letter_code
_entity_poly.pdbx_strand_id
1 'polypeptide(L)'
;MNVQAFIDNISFPTTLVELEDFIDEFNVEQILTVDETEWTAPKWAVEGDIVFFFHAKTAIQRITKLETEMKKEKEWMKESDWFEMFGDALGNYEQVSLDDDIRWQALQRARELYKKYGGKIFAVGRISGRPYYDNQEYDDMYHWSSRVYAPIDRIYVLQQPIDISEFSDFLPISTRGAITPVVGSDFDRLKRIIASKNNTPQYLKESRAIPLPLKKINAKNWLEVTQHYRRLFTLEIQFRRFYVDYFLKVLGEQKKFYAECECFRQGQRTGIADNAMKIGGRWCFVEVKLNIHTEPHLHNQLKKYCQVEKTALDKERSAEKEKLWQNSVLVIDTTDFYFYDALTDNLIFLKNLDEVCTEEDIKTLREKIIPLLQ
;
A
#
# COMPACT_ATOMS: atom_id res chain seq x y z
N MET A 1 0.81 20.26 9.74
CA MET A 1 0.33 18.88 10.02
C MET A 1 1.48 17.91 9.78
N ASN A 2 1.72 16.94 10.67
CA ASN A 2 2.67 15.87 10.34
C ASN A 2 2.03 14.98 9.28
N VAL A 3 2.79 14.51 8.30
CA VAL A 3 2.29 13.65 7.22
C VAL A 3 3.36 12.62 6.88
N GLN A 4 2.97 11.56 6.21
CA GLN A 4 3.87 10.84 5.32
C GLN A 4 3.69 11.34 3.89
N ALA A 5 4.65 11.03 3.05
CA ALA A 5 4.58 11.35 1.65
C ALA A 5 5.24 10.28 0.80
N PHE A 6 4.78 10.16 -0.44
CA PHE A 6 5.37 9.28 -1.42
C PHE A 6 5.26 9.85 -2.83
N ILE A 7 6.17 9.43 -3.70
CA ILE A 7 6.04 9.57 -5.14
C ILE A 7 5.31 8.33 -5.65
N ASP A 8 4.24 8.55 -6.39
CA ASP A 8 3.59 7.53 -7.22
C ASP A 8 4.11 7.63 -8.66
N ASN A 9 4.66 6.53 -9.16
CA ASN A 9 5.32 6.41 -10.45
C ASN A 9 4.35 5.85 -11.49
N ILE A 10 3.67 6.77 -12.19
CA ILE A 10 2.72 6.46 -13.25
C ILE A 10 3.47 6.01 -14.49
N SER A 11 3.33 4.72 -14.81
CA SER A 11 3.98 4.11 -15.96
C SER A 11 3.04 4.04 -17.18
N PHE A 12 3.46 3.34 -18.23
CA PHE A 12 2.77 3.31 -19.52
C PHE A 12 2.44 1.87 -19.94
N PRO A 13 1.38 1.61 -20.72
CA PRO A 13 1.11 0.29 -21.27
C PRO A 13 2.34 -0.43 -21.85
N THR A 14 2.36 -1.74 -21.70
CA THR A 14 3.51 -2.61 -22.05
C THR A 14 3.27 -3.46 -23.28
N THR A 15 2.01 -3.60 -23.68
CA THR A 15 1.54 -4.36 -24.85
C THR A 15 0.54 -3.54 -25.67
N LEU A 16 0.31 -3.93 -26.94
CA LEU A 16 -0.70 -3.28 -27.78
C LEU A 16 -2.13 -3.60 -27.34
N VAL A 17 -2.37 -4.80 -26.83
CA VAL A 17 -3.68 -5.18 -26.25
C VAL A 17 -4.01 -4.26 -25.07
N GLU A 18 -3.05 -4.06 -24.16
CA GLU A 18 -3.24 -3.15 -23.04
C GLU A 18 -3.43 -1.70 -23.50
N LEU A 19 -2.73 -1.26 -24.56
CA LEU A 19 -2.87 0.09 -25.10
C LEU A 19 -4.33 0.38 -25.49
N GLU A 20 -5.08 -0.62 -25.97
CA GLU A 20 -6.49 -0.46 -26.37
C GLU A 20 -7.36 0.09 -25.24
N ASP A 21 -7.12 -0.35 -24.02
CA ASP A 21 -7.86 0.10 -22.83
C ASP A 21 -7.55 1.57 -22.47
N PHE A 22 -6.49 2.17 -23.04
CA PHE A 22 -6.05 3.54 -22.77
C PHE A 22 -6.12 4.46 -24.01
N ILE A 23 -6.72 4.01 -25.11
CA ILE A 23 -6.83 4.80 -26.34
C ILE A 23 -7.57 6.13 -26.08
N ASP A 24 -8.57 6.11 -25.22
CA ASP A 24 -9.38 7.30 -24.92
C ASP A 24 -8.67 8.26 -23.96
N GLU A 25 -8.11 7.73 -22.88
CA GLU A 25 -7.45 8.54 -21.84
C GLU A 25 -6.30 7.76 -21.18
N PHE A 26 -5.09 8.33 -21.17
CA PHE A 26 -3.98 7.77 -20.39
C PHE A 26 -4.08 8.18 -18.91
N ASN A 27 -3.54 7.34 -18.01
CA ASN A 27 -3.40 7.64 -16.59
C ASN A 27 -2.84 9.05 -16.26
N VAL A 28 -1.87 9.53 -17.05
CA VAL A 28 -1.32 10.89 -16.87
C VAL A 28 -2.36 11.95 -17.23
N GLU A 29 -3.17 11.74 -18.26
CA GLU A 29 -4.24 12.65 -18.68
C GLU A 29 -5.33 12.73 -17.61
N GLN A 30 -5.76 11.59 -17.06
CA GLN A 30 -6.74 11.55 -15.98
C GLN A 30 -6.30 12.42 -14.79
N ILE A 31 -5.06 12.26 -14.31
CA ILE A 31 -4.55 13.07 -13.18
C ILE A 31 -4.46 14.57 -13.52
N LEU A 32 -4.33 14.94 -14.80
CA LEU A 32 -4.28 16.33 -15.22
C LEU A 32 -5.66 16.99 -15.28
N THR A 33 -6.75 16.21 -15.32
CA THR A 33 -8.11 16.71 -15.57
C THR A 33 -9.03 16.61 -14.37
N VAL A 34 -8.70 15.79 -13.36
CA VAL A 34 -9.55 15.54 -12.20
C VAL A 34 -9.04 16.24 -10.93
N ASP A 35 -9.98 16.63 -10.06
CA ASP A 35 -9.67 17.16 -8.72
C ASP A 35 -9.53 16.06 -7.67
N GLU A 36 -10.10 14.88 -7.95
CA GLU A 36 -10.08 13.69 -7.10
C GLU A 36 -9.98 12.41 -7.94
N THR A 37 -9.35 11.38 -7.37
CA THR A 37 -9.27 10.04 -7.99
C THR A 37 -9.08 8.98 -6.91
N GLU A 38 -9.20 7.71 -7.28
CA GLU A 38 -8.69 6.59 -6.49
C GLU A 38 -7.41 6.07 -7.15
N TRP A 39 -6.31 5.97 -6.39
CA TRP A 39 -5.01 5.63 -6.96
C TRP A 39 -4.20 4.69 -6.08
N THR A 40 -3.21 4.05 -6.70
CA THR A 40 -2.26 3.18 -6.00
C THR A 40 -1.63 3.91 -4.81
N ALA A 41 -1.66 3.26 -3.65
CA ALA A 41 -1.13 3.79 -2.40
C ALA A 41 -0.40 2.71 -1.60
N PRO A 42 0.61 3.07 -0.79
CA PRO A 42 1.22 2.12 0.13
C PRO A 42 0.27 1.78 1.28
N LYS A 43 0.38 0.54 1.81
CA LYS A 43 -0.44 0.07 2.95
C LYS A 43 -0.39 0.98 4.18
N TRP A 44 0.74 1.66 4.40
CA TRP A 44 0.95 2.56 5.53
C TRP A 44 0.33 3.96 5.35
N ALA A 45 -0.18 4.30 4.16
CA ALA A 45 -0.79 5.60 3.91
C ALA A 45 -2.04 5.81 4.78
N VAL A 46 -2.26 7.05 5.18
CA VAL A 46 -3.46 7.46 5.92
C VAL A 46 -3.97 8.80 5.41
N GLU A 47 -5.20 9.15 5.80
CA GLU A 47 -5.79 10.45 5.48
C GLU A 47 -4.86 11.61 5.88
N GLY A 48 -4.68 12.55 4.96
CA GLY A 48 -3.78 13.69 5.13
C GLY A 48 -2.37 13.51 4.58
N ASP A 49 -1.97 12.29 4.20
CA ASP A 49 -0.68 12.03 3.57
C ASP A 49 -0.61 12.65 2.16
N ILE A 50 0.61 12.89 1.68
CA ILE A 50 0.86 13.63 0.43
C ILE A 50 1.33 12.68 -0.67
N VAL A 51 0.74 12.80 -1.85
CA VAL A 51 1.13 12.04 -3.04
C VAL A 51 1.73 12.97 -4.08
N PHE A 52 2.91 12.63 -4.58
CA PHE A 52 3.52 13.31 -5.73
C PHE A 52 3.37 12.41 -6.96
N PHE A 53 2.59 12.85 -7.95
CA PHE A 53 2.41 12.08 -9.18
C PHE A 53 3.59 12.34 -10.12
N PHE A 54 4.29 11.27 -10.46
CA PHE A 54 5.47 11.28 -11.31
C PHE A 54 5.22 10.44 -12.56
N HIS A 55 5.44 11.03 -13.74
CA HIS A 55 5.37 10.26 -14.98
C HIS A 55 6.68 9.55 -15.25
N ALA A 56 6.64 8.22 -15.26
CA ALA A 56 7.81 7.35 -15.35
C ALA A 56 8.76 7.72 -16.50
N LYS A 57 10.05 7.91 -16.18
CA LYS A 57 11.10 8.12 -17.19
C LYS A 57 11.19 6.97 -18.21
N THR A 58 10.82 5.75 -17.80
CA THR A 58 10.83 4.55 -18.65
C THR A 58 9.66 4.50 -19.63
N ALA A 59 8.63 5.36 -19.49
CA ALA A 59 7.48 5.38 -20.38
C ALA A 59 7.86 5.59 -21.85
N ILE A 60 8.88 6.41 -22.15
CA ILE A 60 9.33 6.63 -23.53
C ILE A 60 9.89 5.37 -24.20
N GLN A 61 10.51 4.49 -23.42
CA GLN A 61 11.02 3.21 -23.92
C GLN A 61 9.84 2.30 -24.28
N ARG A 62 8.77 2.31 -23.46
CA ARG A 62 7.54 1.55 -23.73
C ARG A 62 6.80 2.09 -24.95
N ILE A 63 6.61 3.40 -25.06
CA ILE A 63 6.00 4.05 -26.24
C ILE A 63 6.75 3.66 -27.52
N THR A 64 8.09 3.79 -27.51
CA THR A 64 8.92 3.47 -28.69
C THR A 64 8.88 1.98 -29.04
N LYS A 65 8.82 1.10 -28.03
CA LYS A 65 8.65 -0.35 -28.23
C LYS A 65 7.31 -0.63 -28.94
N LEU A 66 6.20 -0.10 -28.45
CA LEU A 66 4.87 -0.32 -29.02
C LEU A 66 4.73 0.26 -30.43
N GLU A 67 5.30 1.44 -30.71
CA GLU A 67 5.37 1.99 -32.07
C GLU A 67 6.12 1.06 -33.04
N THR A 68 7.16 0.36 -32.54
CA THR A 68 7.94 -0.58 -33.34
C THR A 68 7.17 -1.88 -33.58
N GLU A 69 6.44 -2.37 -32.57
CA GLU A 69 5.58 -3.55 -32.69
C GLU A 69 4.46 -3.32 -33.70
N MET A 70 3.75 -2.18 -33.63
CA MET A 70 2.71 -1.84 -34.62
C MET A 70 3.24 -1.79 -36.06
N LYS A 71 4.43 -1.20 -36.27
CA LYS A 71 5.03 -1.15 -37.62
C LYS A 71 5.31 -2.54 -38.16
N LYS A 72 5.81 -3.45 -37.31
CA LYS A 72 6.08 -4.84 -37.68
C LYS A 72 4.81 -5.62 -37.98
N GLU A 73 3.75 -5.45 -37.18
CA GLU A 73 2.45 -6.08 -37.44
C GLU A 73 1.90 -5.64 -38.80
N LYS A 74 1.97 -4.33 -39.11
CA LYS A 74 1.54 -3.77 -40.39
C LYS A 74 2.37 -4.25 -41.57
N GLU A 75 3.68 -4.41 -41.41
CA GLU A 75 4.57 -4.98 -42.43
C GLU A 75 4.27 -6.46 -42.65
N TRP A 76 4.13 -7.24 -41.58
CA TRP A 76 3.81 -8.67 -41.66
C TRP A 76 2.47 -8.93 -42.34
N MET A 77 1.42 -8.17 -42.01
CA MET A 77 0.10 -8.30 -42.65
C MET A 77 0.12 -8.00 -44.15
N LYS A 78 1.02 -7.12 -44.61
CA LYS A 78 1.21 -6.82 -46.04
C LYS A 78 1.98 -7.92 -46.77
N GLU A 79 2.93 -8.56 -46.11
CA GLU A 79 3.79 -9.60 -46.71
C GLU A 79 3.14 -10.99 -46.74
N SER A 80 2.17 -11.26 -45.86
CA SER A 80 1.64 -12.61 -45.64
C SER A 80 0.38 -12.94 -46.46
N ASP A 81 -0.03 -12.12 -47.43
CA ASP A 81 -1.33 -12.21 -48.15
C ASP A 81 -2.51 -12.49 -47.19
N TRP A 82 -2.38 -12.03 -45.94
CA TRP A 82 -3.22 -12.45 -44.82
C TRP A 82 -4.67 -12.01 -45.01
N PHE A 83 -4.86 -10.86 -45.65
CA PHE A 83 -6.17 -10.38 -46.06
C PHE A 83 -6.81 -11.22 -47.17
N GLU A 84 -6.03 -11.82 -48.08
CA GLU A 84 -6.57 -12.78 -49.06
C GLU A 84 -6.95 -14.12 -48.40
N MET A 85 -6.25 -14.51 -47.34
CA MET A 85 -6.49 -15.78 -46.64
C MET A 85 -7.59 -15.74 -45.56
N PHE A 86 -7.82 -14.58 -44.91
CA PHE A 86 -8.73 -14.48 -43.76
C PHE A 86 -9.71 -13.30 -43.80
N GLY A 87 -9.81 -12.58 -44.93
CA GLY A 87 -10.64 -11.38 -45.07
C GLY A 87 -12.13 -11.56 -44.74
N ASP A 88 -12.70 -12.75 -44.98
CA ASP A 88 -14.10 -13.04 -44.65
C ASP A 88 -14.37 -13.21 -43.15
N ALA A 89 -13.33 -13.44 -42.33
CA ALA A 89 -13.44 -13.77 -40.90
C ALA A 89 -13.17 -12.59 -39.94
N LEU A 90 -12.57 -11.48 -40.42
CA LEU A 90 -11.99 -10.43 -39.57
C LEU A 90 -12.61 -9.03 -39.74
N GLY A 91 -13.77 -8.94 -40.38
CA GLY A 91 -14.37 -7.65 -40.71
C GLY A 91 -13.67 -6.99 -41.90
N ASN A 92 -14.31 -5.96 -42.49
CA ASN A 92 -13.81 -5.35 -43.71
C ASN A 92 -12.49 -4.58 -43.45
N TYR A 93 -11.60 -4.55 -44.45
CA TYR A 93 -10.28 -3.85 -44.44
C TYR A 93 -10.32 -2.42 -43.88
N GLU A 94 -11.41 -1.69 -44.11
CA GLU A 94 -11.65 -0.35 -43.58
C GLU A 94 -11.69 -0.30 -42.04
N GLN A 95 -12.17 -1.35 -41.37
CA GLN A 95 -12.26 -1.41 -39.91
C GLN A 95 -10.90 -1.67 -39.27
N VAL A 96 -10.12 -2.63 -39.80
CA VAL A 96 -8.76 -2.94 -39.32
C VAL A 96 -7.82 -1.74 -39.50
N SER A 97 -7.95 -1.02 -40.63
CA SER A 97 -7.16 0.18 -40.88
C SER A 97 -7.53 1.35 -39.97
N LEU A 98 -8.81 1.47 -39.58
CA LEU A 98 -9.27 2.49 -38.64
C LEU A 98 -8.72 2.24 -37.22
N ASP A 99 -8.73 0.99 -36.74
CA ASP A 99 -8.21 0.62 -35.43
C ASP A 99 -6.69 0.87 -35.33
N ASP A 100 -5.95 0.56 -36.39
CA ASP A 100 -4.51 0.86 -36.50
C ASP A 100 -4.22 2.37 -36.44
N ASP A 101 -5.02 3.19 -37.14
CA ASP A 101 -4.86 4.63 -37.14
C ASP A 101 -5.17 5.23 -35.76
N ILE A 102 -6.19 4.71 -35.06
CA ILE A 102 -6.53 5.12 -33.70
C ILE A 102 -5.40 4.79 -32.71
N ARG A 103 -4.89 3.56 -32.73
CA ARG A 103 -3.75 3.14 -31.87
C ARG A 103 -2.51 3.97 -32.15
N TRP A 104 -2.23 4.26 -33.43
CA TRP A 104 -1.09 5.09 -33.81
C TRP A 104 -1.24 6.52 -33.31
N GLN A 105 -2.43 7.11 -33.44
CA GLN A 105 -2.74 8.44 -32.89
C GLN A 105 -2.58 8.46 -31.37
N ALA A 106 -3.02 7.42 -30.66
CA ALA A 106 -2.83 7.29 -29.21
C ALA A 106 -1.34 7.26 -28.83
N LEU A 107 -0.49 6.54 -29.57
CA LEU A 107 0.96 6.54 -29.33
C LEU A 107 1.61 7.91 -29.63
N GLN A 108 1.16 8.63 -30.66
CA GLN A 108 1.65 9.99 -30.91
C GLN A 108 1.21 10.95 -29.78
N ARG A 109 -0.03 10.83 -29.29
CA ARG A 109 -0.52 11.58 -28.12
C ARG A 109 0.32 11.28 -26.87
N ALA A 110 0.59 9.99 -26.61
CA ALA A 110 1.47 9.55 -25.52
C ALA A 110 2.87 10.16 -25.60
N ARG A 111 3.43 10.27 -26.81
CA ARG A 111 4.75 10.87 -27.05
C ARG A 111 4.76 12.38 -26.74
N GLU A 112 3.71 13.11 -27.10
CA GLU A 112 3.56 14.53 -26.74
C GLU A 112 3.40 14.71 -25.22
N LEU A 113 2.61 13.87 -24.56
CA LEU A 113 2.48 13.85 -23.10
C LEU A 113 3.84 13.59 -22.43
N TYR A 114 4.60 12.62 -22.93
CA TYR A 114 5.93 12.33 -22.42
C TYR A 114 6.89 13.52 -22.58
N LYS A 115 6.87 14.23 -23.72
CA LYS A 115 7.71 15.43 -23.89
C LYS A 115 7.43 16.46 -22.79
N LYS A 116 6.16 16.64 -22.42
CA LYS A 116 5.74 17.60 -21.39
C LYS A 116 6.06 17.11 -19.97
N TYR A 117 5.67 15.89 -19.62
CA TYR A 117 5.67 15.41 -18.23
C TYR A 117 6.60 14.23 -17.95
N GLY A 118 7.09 13.54 -18.98
CA GLY A 118 7.95 12.36 -18.84
C GLY A 118 9.20 12.66 -18.01
N GLY A 119 9.44 11.84 -16.99
CA GLY A 119 10.52 12.03 -16.04
C GLY A 119 10.31 13.20 -15.07
N LYS A 120 9.07 13.67 -14.88
CA LYS A 120 8.76 14.81 -14.01
C LYS A 120 7.66 14.50 -13.01
N ILE A 121 7.75 15.14 -11.84
CA ILE A 121 6.61 15.29 -10.93
C ILE A 121 5.73 16.38 -11.54
N PHE A 122 4.47 16.04 -11.84
CA PHE A 122 3.56 16.93 -12.58
C PHE A 122 2.30 17.31 -11.80
N ALA A 123 1.95 16.59 -10.74
CA ALA A 123 0.86 16.94 -9.86
C ALA A 123 1.15 16.52 -8.41
N VAL A 124 0.42 17.12 -7.47
CA VAL A 124 0.44 16.77 -6.05
C VAL A 124 -0.98 16.54 -5.58
N GLY A 125 -1.25 15.44 -4.90
CA GLY A 125 -2.54 15.15 -4.28
C GLY A 125 -2.42 14.95 -2.77
N ARG A 126 -3.57 14.81 -2.12
CA ARG A 126 -3.67 14.49 -0.70
C ARG A 126 -4.55 13.26 -0.53
N ILE A 127 -4.11 12.30 0.28
CA ILE A 127 -4.95 11.16 0.65
C ILE A 127 -6.16 11.67 1.43
N SER A 128 -7.37 11.39 0.94
CA SER A 128 -8.64 11.87 1.49
C SER A 128 -9.39 10.80 2.28
N GLY A 129 -8.93 9.56 2.25
CA GLY A 129 -9.57 8.45 2.94
C GLY A 129 -8.63 7.26 3.15
N ARG A 130 -9.17 6.22 3.79
CA ARG A 130 -8.42 5.04 4.19
C ARG A 130 -8.04 4.18 2.97
N PRO A 131 -6.79 3.70 2.87
CA PRO A 131 -6.44 2.74 1.84
C PRO A 131 -7.19 1.42 2.00
N TYR A 132 -7.56 0.81 0.89
CA TYR A 132 -8.25 -0.47 0.80
C TYR A 132 -7.56 -1.40 -0.17
N TYR A 133 -7.81 -2.70 -0.02
CA TYR A 133 -7.40 -3.69 -1.01
C TYR A 133 -8.49 -3.86 -2.06
N ASP A 134 -8.14 -3.74 -3.33
CA ASP A 134 -9.02 -4.06 -4.44
C ASP A 134 -8.81 -5.51 -4.89
N ASN A 135 -9.90 -6.28 -4.90
CA ASN A 135 -9.92 -7.71 -5.20
C ASN A 135 -10.39 -8.02 -6.64
N GLN A 136 -10.34 -7.03 -7.55
CA GLN A 136 -10.72 -7.23 -8.95
C GLN A 136 -9.86 -8.32 -9.62
N GLU A 137 -10.48 -9.33 -10.22
CA GLU A 137 -9.76 -10.49 -10.80
C GLU A 137 -8.95 -10.14 -12.07
N TYR A 138 -9.12 -8.93 -12.63
CA TYR A 138 -8.58 -8.54 -13.94
C TYR A 138 -7.24 -7.78 -13.95
N ASP A 139 -6.64 -7.38 -12.80
CA ASP A 139 -5.40 -6.56 -12.87
C ASP A 139 -4.16 -7.31 -13.37
N ASP A 140 -4.21 -8.63 -13.57
CA ASP A 140 -3.08 -9.36 -14.17
C ASP A 140 -2.91 -9.02 -15.67
N MET A 141 -3.87 -8.32 -16.27
CA MET A 141 -3.81 -7.81 -17.65
C MET A 141 -3.10 -6.46 -17.77
N TYR A 142 -2.90 -5.74 -16.66
CA TYR A 142 -2.34 -4.39 -16.66
C TYR A 142 -0.87 -4.35 -16.22
N HIS A 143 -0.19 -3.26 -16.58
CA HIS A 143 1.24 -3.06 -16.36
C HIS A 143 1.64 -2.77 -14.90
N TRP A 144 0.68 -2.67 -13.98
CA TRP A 144 0.92 -2.48 -12.56
C TRP A 144 0.35 -3.65 -11.76
N SER A 145 1.02 -4.00 -10.66
CA SER A 145 0.65 -5.14 -9.81
C SER A 145 0.13 -4.72 -8.44
N SER A 146 -0.02 -3.41 -8.19
CA SER A 146 -0.51 -2.93 -6.90
C SER A 146 -2.01 -3.18 -6.80
N ARG A 147 -2.42 -3.76 -5.67
CA ARG A 147 -3.82 -4.01 -5.33
C ARG A 147 -4.30 -3.12 -4.18
N VAL A 148 -3.48 -2.16 -3.74
CA VAL A 148 -3.81 -1.25 -2.65
C VAL A 148 -4.03 0.13 -3.23
N TYR A 149 -5.22 0.67 -3.00
CA TYR A 149 -5.67 1.95 -3.49
C TYR A 149 -6.12 2.83 -2.34
N ALA A 150 -6.09 4.14 -2.53
CA ALA A 150 -6.68 5.10 -1.61
C ALA A 150 -7.34 6.24 -2.41
N PRO A 151 -8.43 6.82 -1.90
CA PRO A 151 -8.98 8.04 -2.47
C PRO A 151 -8.00 9.21 -2.23
N ILE A 152 -7.80 10.00 -3.28
CA ILE A 152 -6.91 11.16 -3.34
C ILE A 152 -7.75 12.36 -3.76
N ASP A 153 -7.72 13.43 -2.96
CA ASP A 153 -8.39 14.69 -3.26
C ASP A 153 -7.38 15.83 -3.50
N ARG A 154 -7.92 16.99 -3.88
CA ARG A 154 -7.21 18.27 -4.00
C ARG A 154 -5.98 18.15 -4.88
N ILE A 155 -6.13 17.42 -5.98
CA ILE A 155 -5.08 17.22 -6.96
C ILE A 155 -4.73 18.59 -7.54
N TYR A 156 -3.48 18.96 -7.37
CA TYR A 156 -2.93 20.24 -7.79
C TYR A 156 -1.90 19.97 -8.89
N VAL A 157 -2.29 20.24 -10.13
CA VAL A 157 -1.40 20.17 -11.29
C VAL A 157 -0.37 21.29 -11.23
N LEU A 158 0.91 20.93 -11.32
CA LEU A 158 2.01 21.88 -11.31
C LEU A 158 2.08 22.64 -12.63
N GLN A 159 2.06 23.97 -12.56
CA GLN A 159 2.27 24.84 -13.73
C GLN A 159 3.67 24.64 -14.33
N GLN A 160 4.66 24.39 -13.47
CA GLN A 160 6.03 24.04 -13.81
C GLN A 160 6.35 22.67 -13.19
N PRO A 161 6.17 21.56 -13.94
CA PRO A 161 6.57 20.23 -13.50
C PRO A 161 8.05 20.16 -13.14
N ILE A 162 8.40 19.32 -12.16
CA ILE A 162 9.75 19.21 -11.62
C ILE A 162 10.47 18.02 -12.26
N ASP A 163 11.55 18.28 -12.96
CA ASP A 163 12.32 17.23 -13.64
C ASP A 163 13.11 16.36 -12.65
N ILE A 164 13.21 15.06 -12.91
CA ILE A 164 13.95 14.10 -12.09
C ILE A 164 15.40 14.52 -11.83
N SER A 165 16.04 15.22 -12.77
CA SER A 165 17.40 15.74 -12.60
C SER A 165 17.52 16.76 -11.46
N GLU A 166 16.41 17.38 -11.03
CA GLU A 166 16.40 18.40 -9.99
C GLU A 166 16.38 17.85 -8.57
N PHE A 167 16.03 16.56 -8.39
CA PHE A 167 15.88 15.96 -7.06
C PHE A 167 16.48 14.55 -6.91
N SER A 168 16.87 13.90 -8.00
CA SER A 168 17.39 12.53 -7.96
C SER A 168 18.70 12.35 -7.21
N ASP A 169 19.45 13.43 -6.95
CA ASP A 169 20.68 13.41 -6.13
C ASP A 169 20.39 13.10 -4.66
N PHE A 170 19.24 13.53 -4.14
CA PHE A 170 18.84 13.32 -2.74
C PHE A 170 17.62 12.41 -2.58
N LEU A 171 16.81 12.26 -3.62
CA LEU A 171 15.62 11.42 -3.61
C LEU A 171 15.60 10.52 -4.85
N PRO A 172 16.32 9.38 -4.81
CA PRO A 172 16.33 8.44 -5.92
C PRO A 172 14.96 7.77 -6.06
N ILE A 173 14.40 7.78 -7.28
CA ILE A 173 13.11 7.14 -7.56
C ILE A 173 13.30 5.63 -7.68
N SER A 174 12.40 4.86 -7.06
CA SER A 174 12.33 3.42 -7.23
C SER A 174 12.12 3.06 -8.69
N THR A 175 13.04 2.26 -9.26
CA THR A 175 12.92 1.76 -10.63
C THR A 175 12.13 0.46 -10.73
N ARG A 176 11.74 -0.13 -9.60
CA ARG A 176 11.13 -1.48 -9.51
C ARG A 176 9.72 -1.48 -8.93
N GLY A 177 9.22 -0.34 -8.44
CA GLY A 177 7.89 -0.25 -7.85
C GLY A 177 7.21 1.09 -8.16
N ALA A 178 5.90 1.12 -7.99
CA ALA A 178 5.09 2.33 -8.16
C ALA A 178 5.39 3.38 -7.08
N ILE A 179 5.78 2.96 -5.87
CA ILE A 179 5.90 3.84 -4.71
C ILE A 179 7.36 4.13 -4.35
N THR A 180 7.69 5.41 -4.15
CA THR A 180 8.94 5.86 -3.51
C THR A 180 8.62 6.72 -2.29
N PRO A 181 8.91 6.27 -1.05
CA PRO A 181 8.69 7.08 0.15
C PRO A 181 9.51 8.37 0.13
N VAL A 182 8.91 9.49 0.58
CA VAL A 182 9.56 10.80 0.70
C VAL A 182 9.52 11.22 2.17
N VAL A 183 10.66 11.12 2.85
CA VAL A 183 10.73 11.26 4.30
C VAL A 183 11.71 12.35 4.75
N GLY A 184 11.43 12.97 5.90
CA GLY A 184 12.38 13.85 6.57
C GLY A 184 12.83 15.03 5.70
N SER A 185 14.15 15.23 5.65
CA SER A 185 14.76 16.35 4.91
C SER A 185 14.48 16.31 3.41
N ASP A 186 14.27 15.13 2.82
CA ASP A 186 14.05 15.00 1.38
C ASP A 186 12.69 15.58 0.98
N PHE A 187 11.68 15.40 1.84
CA PHE A 187 10.39 16.06 1.69
C PHE A 187 10.50 17.58 1.71
N ASP A 188 11.25 18.14 2.68
CA ASP A 188 11.43 19.59 2.79
C ASP A 188 12.26 20.18 1.65
N ARG A 189 13.23 19.42 1.12
CA ARG A 189 13.99 19.81 -0.08
C ARG A 189 13.10 19.80 -1.32
N LEU A 190 12.36 18.71 -1.55
CA LEU A 190 11.45 18.59 -2.68
C LEU A 190 10.35 19.67 -2.64
N LYS A 191 9.73 19.89 -1.48
CA LYS A 191 8.72 20.94 -1.29
C LYS A 191 9.27 22.33 -1.65
N ARG A 192 10.52 22.64 -1.27
CA ARG A 192 11.17 23.92 -1.62
C ARG A 192 11.39 24.06 -3.12
N ILE A 193 11.82 23.00 -3.80
CA ILE A 193 11.98 23.00 -5.26
C ILE A 193 10.63 23.29 -5.93
N ILE A 194 9.58 22.56 -5.56
CA ILE A 194 8.22 22.76 -6.10
C ILE A 194 7.75 24.20 -5.84
N ALA A 195 7.87 24.69 -4.60
CA ALA A 195 7.42 26.03 -4.21
C ALA A 195 8.20 27.17 -4.86
N SER A 196 9.45 26.94 -5.27
CA SER A 196 10.24 27.96 -5.98
C SER A 196 9.74 28.23 -7.40
N LYS A 197 8.95 27.30 -7.96
CA LYS A 197 8.46 27.34 -9.35
C LYS A 197 6.94 27.39 -9.48
N ASN A 198 6.21 27.09 -8.41
CA ASN A 198 4.76 26.91 -8.42
C ASN A 198 4.11 27.58 -7.20
N ASN A 199 2.88 28.09 -7.38
CA ASN A 199 2.07 28.56 -6.26
C ASN A 199 1.40 27.37 -5.53
N THR A 200 2.15 26.72 -4.65
CA THR A 200 1.72 25.49 -4.00
C THR A 200 0.48 25.64 -3.12
N PRO A 201 -0.36 24.59 -3.01
CA PRO A 201 -1.54 24.62 -2.16
C PRO A 201 -1.19 24.66 -0.67
N GLN A 202 -2.09 25.20 0.15
CA GLN A 202 -1.86 25.41 1.59
C GLN A 202 -1.54 24.10 2.33
N TYR A 203 -2.22 23.01 1.97
CA TYR A 203 -2.01 21.71 2.60
C TYR A 203 -0.57 21.19 2.42
N LEU A 204 0.07 21.49 1.29
CA LEU A 204 1.47 21.15 1.05
C LEU A 204 2.41 22.09 1.80
N LYS A 205 2.10 23.40 1.83
CA LYS A 205 2.90 24.41 2.55
C LYS A 205 3.02 24.07 4.05
N GLU A 206 1.90 23.72 4.67
CA GLU A 206 1.77 23.46 6.11
C GLU A 206 2.15 22.03 6.55
N SER A 207 2.31 21.11 5.60
CA SER A 207 2.69 19.73 5.91
C SER A 207 4.18 19.60 6.22
N ARG A 208 4.49 18.64 7.10
CA ARG A 208 5.85 18.27 7.50
C ARG A 208 5.97 16.76 7.54
N ALA A 209 6.88 16.19 6.76
CA ALA A 209 7.22 14.77 6.85
C ALA A 209 8.36 14.59 7.86
N ILE A 210 8.01 14.38 9.13
CA ILE A 210 9.02 14.17 10.17
C ILE A 210 9.51 12.72 10.19
N PRO A 211 10.81 12.47 10.35
CA PRO A 211 11.31 11.10 10.41
C PRO A 211 10.90 10.45 11.73
N LEU A 212 10.50 9.17 11.66
CA LEU A 212 10.22 8.36 12.84
C LEU A 212 11.49 8.21 13.71
N PRO A 213 11.50 8.68 14.97
CA PRO A 213 12.70 8.72 15.78
C PRO A 213 12.98 7.36 16.45
N LEU A 214 13.13 6.28 15.67
CA LEU A 214 13.29 4.90 16.14
C LEU A 214 14.34 4.76 17.26
N LYS A 215 15.49 5.42 17.13
CA LYS A 215 16.59 5.36 18.12
C LYS A 215 16.25 5.98 19.48
N LYS A 216 15.19 6.80 19.56
CA LYS A 216 14.75 7.45 20.79
C LYS A 216 13.66 6.65 21.52
N ILE A 217 13.07 5.65 20.87
CA ILE A 217 12.01 4.81 21.44
C ILE A 217 12.63 3.72 22.31
N ASN A 218 12.24 3.67 23.58
CA ASN A 218 12.69 2.67 24.55
C ASN A 218 11.58 2.33 25.55
N ALA A 219 11.84 1.33 26.41
CA ALA A 219 10.88 0.82 27.38
C ALA A 219 10.25 1.88 28.31
N LYS A 220 10.88 3.05 28.50
CA LYS A 220 10.40 4.09 29.41
C LYS A 220 9.53 5.16 28.72
N ASN A 221 9.70 5.36 27.42
CA ASN A 221 9.07 6.48 26.69
C ASN A 221 8.33 6.03 25.42
N TRP A 222 8.22 4.73 25.17
CA TRP A 222 7.65 4.21 23.93
C TRP A 222 6.23 4.74 23.69
N LEU A 223 5.38 4.76 24.71
CA LEU A 223 3.99 5.18 24.56
C LEU A 223 3.87 6.67 24.24
N GLU A 224 4.57 7.51 25.01
CA GLU A 224 4.65 8.97 24.78
C GLU A 224 5.18 9.29 23.38
N VAL A 225 6.29 8.67 22.97
CA VAL A 225 6.87 8.92 21.66
C VAL A 225 5.91 8.41 20.59
N THR A 226 5.50 7.15 20.63
CA THR A 226 4.68 6.56 19.57
C THR A 226 3.31 7.21 19.44
N GLN A 227 2.73 7.80 20.49
CA GLN A 227 1.50 8.60 20.37
C GLN A 227 1.60 9.67 19.26
N HIS A 228 2.78 10.26 19.05
CA HIS A 228 3.00 11.27 18.02
C HIS A 228 3.44 10.71 16.66
N TYR A 229 4.02 9.51 16.63
CA TYR A 229 4.72 8.98 15.45
C TYR A 229 4.24 7.60 14.99
N ARG A 230 3.28 6.94 15.66
CA ARG A 230 2.88 5.54 15.37
C ARG A 230 2.41 5.35 13.92
N ARG A 231 1.65 6.29 13.38
CA ARG A 231 1.25 6.23 11.96
C ARG A 231 2.42 6.27 10.96
N LEU A 232 3.62 6.67 11.39
CA LEU A 232 4.80 6.78 10.51
C LEU A 232 5.58 5.46 10.39
N PHE A 233 5.09 4.37 10.98
CA PHE A 233 5.68 3.04 10.75
C PHE A 233 5.36 2.60 9.32
N THR A 234 6.40 2.48 8.49
CA THR A 234 6.26 2.02 7.10
C THR A 234 6.48 0.52 6.93
N LEU A 235 6.97 -0.15 7.97
CA LEU A 235 7.25 -1.59 8.00
C LEU A 235 6.65 -2.24 9.25
N GLU A 236 5.99 -3.39 9.09
CA GLU A 236 5.40 -4.17 10.19
C GLU A 236 6.43 -4.50 11.27
N ILE A 237 7.65 -4.87 10.89
CA ILE A 237 8.73 -5.20 11.84
C ILE A 237 9.13 -4.01 12.73
N GLN A 238 9.01 -2.78 12.22
CA GLN A 238 9.26 -1.58 13.02
C GLN A 238 8.11 -1.36 13.99
N PHE A 239 6.87 -1.42 13.51
CA PHE A 239 5.68 -1.28 14.36
C PHE A 239 5.67 -2.31 15.48
N ARG A 240 5.99 -3.56 15.15
CA ARG A 240 6.12 -4.66 16.10
C ARG A 240 7.14 -4.36 17.19
N ARG A 241 8.40 -4.13 16.78
CA ARG A 241 9.53 -3.95 17.71
C ARG A 241 9.42 -2.71 18.59
N PHE A 242 8.87 -1.62 18.07
CA PHE A 242 8.92 -0.31 18.73
C PHE A 242 7.58 0.10 19.38
N TYR A 243 6.49 -0.61 19.10
CA TYR A 243 5.20 -0.39 19.74
C TYR A 243 4.63 -1.69 20.32
N VAL A 244 4.31 -2.66 19.46
CA VAL A 244 3.53 -3.85 19.85
C VAL A 244 4.24 -4.65 20.95
N ASP A 245 5.55 -4.87 20.84
CA ASP A 245 6.32 -5.62 21.84
C ASP A 245 6.23 -4.99 23.25
N TYR A 246 6.19 -3.66 23.34
CA TYR A 246 6.00 -2.97 24.62
C TYR A 246 4.54 -3.02 25.05
N PHE A 247 3.62 -2.79 24.13
CA PHE A 247 2.18 -2.86 24.36
C PHE A 247 1.77 -4.23 24.93
N LEU A 248 2.22 -5.34 24.34
CA LEU A 248 1.91 -6.70 24.78
C LEU A 248 2.51 -7.03 26.16
N LYS A 249 3.65 -6.45 26.53
CA LYS A 249 4.23 -6.61 27.88
C LYS A 249 3.37 -5.96 28.97
N VAL A 250 2.62 -4.91 28.63
CA VAL A 250 1.72 -4.21 29.54
C VAL A 250 0.32 -4.85 29.50
N LEU A 251 -0.16 -5.21 28.30
CA LEU A 251 -1.47 -5.83 28.08
C LEU A 251 -1.55 -7.27 28.60
N GLY A 252 -0.45 -8.02 28.56
CA GLY A 252 -0.39 -9.36 29.12
C GLY A 252 -0.49 -9.36 30.66
N GLU A 253 -0.84 -10.52 31.23
CA GLU A 253 -0.70 -10.79 32.67
C GLU A 253 0.76 -10.97 33.09
N GLN A 254 1.62 -11.28 32.12
CA GLN A 254 3.05 -11.48 32.30
C GLN A 254 3.80 -10.49 31.43
N LYS A 255 4.95 -9.99 31.91
CA LYS A 255 5.89 -9.18 31.11
C LYS A 255 6.58 -9.98 29.99
N LYS A 256 6.06 -11.16 29.64
CA LYS A 256 6.59 -12.07 28.64
C LYS A 256 5.50 -12.38 27.61
N PHE A 257 5.87 -12.26 26.35
CA PHE A 257 5.16 -12.79 25.21
C PHE A 257 6.16 -13.58 24.36
N TYR A 258 5.65 -14.28 23.36
CA TYR A 258 6.44 -15.02 22.37
C TYR A 258 6.11 -14.51 20.98
N ALA A 259 7.07 -14.53 20.07
CA ALA A 259 6.91 -14.10 18.68
C ALA A 259 7.10 -15.30 17.74
N GLU A 260 6.50 -15.23 16.54
CA GLU A 260 6.60 -16.25 15.50
C GLU A 260 6.18 -17.65 16.01
N CYS A 261 5.01 -17.71 16.66
CA CYS A 261 4.50 -18.92 17.30
C CYS A 261 3.90 -19.87 16.26
N GLU A 262 4.48 -21.07 16.10
CA GLU A 262 3.95 -22.06 15.17
C GLU A 262 2.69 -22.71 15.74
N CYS A 263 1.64 -22.81 14.93
CA CYS A 263 0.35 -23.40 15.31
C CYS A 263 0.15 -24.75 14.62
N PHE A 264 -0.34 -25.74 15.37
CA PHE A 264 -0.55 -27.10 14.88
C PHE A 264 -1.97 -27.60 15.16
N ARG A 265 -2.53 -28.32 14.17
CA ARG A 265 -3.76 -29.11 14.28
C ARG A 265 -3.52 -30.46 13.64
N GLN A 266 -3.89 -31.55 14.31
CA GLN A 266 -3.72 -32.93 13.84
C GLN A 266 -2.27 -33.25 13.41
N GLY A 267 -1.30 -32.71 14.16
CA GLY A 267 0.12 -32.87 13.88
C GLY A 267 0.65 -32.09 12.66
N GLN A 268 -0.18 -31.31 11.97
CA GLN A 268 0.23 -30.47 10.84
C GLN A 268 0.28 -28.99 11.21
N ARG A 269 1.27 -28.26 10.68
CA ARG A 269 1.39 -26.82 10.89
C ARG A 269 0.33 -26.08 10.08
N THR A 270 -0.50 -25.29 10.76
CA THR A 270 -1.60 -24.53 10.13
C THR A 270 -1.22 -23.10 9.81
N GLY A 271 -0.29 -22.51 10.57
CA GLY A 271 0.19 -21.15 10.39
C GLY A 271 1.24 -20.77 11.43
N ILE A 272 1.74 -19.55 11.32
CA ILE A 272 2.64 -18.92 12.29
C ILE A 272 1.94 -17.63 12.73
N ALA A 273 1.63 -17.52 14.02
CA ALA A 273 1.06 -16.30 14.59
C ALA A 273 2.20 -15.34 14.93
N ASP A 274 2.01 -14.04 14.65
CA ASP A 274 3.05 -13.04 14.92
C ASP A 274 3.48 -13.05 16.38
N ASN A 275 2.51 -13.11 17.31
CA ASN A 275 2.79 -13.17 18.74
C ASN A 275 1.80 -14.07 19.51
N ALA A 276 2.20 -14.50 20.70
CA ALA A 276 1.33 -15.05 21.73
C ALA A 276 1.62 -14.42 23.10
N MET A 277 0.58 -13.93 23.77
CA MET A 277 0.68 -13.37 25.13
C MET A 277 -0.27 -14.08 26.08
N LYS A 278 0.06 -14.10 27.38
CA LYS A 278 -0.82 -14.70 28.39
C LYS A 278 -1.82 -13.67 28.92
N ILE A 279 -3.12 -13.97 28.82
CA ILE A 279 -4.24 -13.12 29.24
C ILE A 279 -5.43 -14.01 29.62
N GLY A 280 -6.11 -13.72 30.73
CA GLY A 280 -7.19 -14.58 31.25
C GLY A 280 -6.71 -15.98 31.61
N GLY A 281 -5.45 -16.12 32.06
CA GLY A 281 -4.84 -17.41 32.41
C GLY A 281 -4.42 -18.32 31.24
N ARG A 282 -4.75 -17.97 29.99
CA ARG A 282 -4.41 -18.73 28.77
C ARG A 282 -3.60 -17.89 27.78
N TRP A 283 -2.98 -18.54 26.81
CA TRP A 283 -2.28 -17.90 25.70
C TRP A 283 -3.28 -17.45 24.64
N CYS A 284 -3.22 -16.17 24.27
CA CYS A 284 -3.96 -15.57 23.17
C CYS A 284 -2.98 -15.20 22.06
N PHE A 285 -3.30 -15.54 20.82
CA PHE A 285 -2.53 -15.12 19.66
C PHE A 285 -2.83 -13.67 19.31
N VAL A 286 -1.81 -12.98 18.81
CA VAL A 286 -1.92 -11.60 18.33
C VAL A 286 -1.32 -11.50 16.94
N GLU A 287 -2.10 -10.98 16.00
CA GLU A 287 -1.69 -10.69 14.62
C GLU A 287 -1.42 -9.19 14.46
N VAL A 288 -0.32 -8.82 13.79
CA VAL A 288 0.12 -7.43 13.64
C VAL A 288 0.13 -7.06 12.16
N LYS A 289 -0.57 -5.98 11.80
CA LYS A 289 -0.57 -5.42 10.45
C LYS A 289 -0.19 -3.94 10.46
N LEU A 290 0.16 -3.38 9.31
CA LEU A 290 0.26 -1.91 9.17
C LEU A 290 -1.12 -1.26 9.06
N ASN A 291 -2.01 -1.89 8.29
CA ASN A 291 -3.39 -1.48 8.06
C ASN A 291 -4.23 -2.73 7.73
N ILE A 292 -5.13 -3.10 8.65
CA ILE A 292 -5.99 -4.29 8.53
C ILE A 292 -6.89 -4.25 7.30
N HIS A 293 -7.30 -3.05 6.85
CA HIS A 293 -8.22 -2.88 5.72
C HIS A 293 -7.57 -3.13 4.35
N THR A 294 -6.26 -3.32 4.33
CA THR A 294 -5.49 -3.65 3.12
C THR A 294 -5.12 -5.14 3.02
N GLU A 295 -5.65 -5.97 3.93
CA GLU A 295 -5.35 -7.40 4.00
C GLU A 295 -6.48 -8.25 3.38
N PRO A 296 -6.31 -8.80 2.16
CA PRO A 296 -7.40 -9.44 1.40
C PRO A 296 -7.94 -10.72 2.03
N HIS A 297 -7.12 -11.40 2.82
CA HIS A 297 -7.42 -12.73 3.36
C HIS A 297 -7.19 -12.78 4.87
N LEU A 298 -7.38 -11.66 5.56
CA LEU A 298 -7.11 -11.56 6.99
C LEU A 298 -7.85 -12.64 7.79
N HIS A 299 -9.16 -12.79 7.59
CA HIS A 299 -9.95 -13.81 8.31
C HIS A 299 -9.43 -15.24 8.05
N ASN A 300 -9.05 -15.56 6.81
CA ASN A 300 -8.45 -16.85 6.47
C ASN A 300 -7.10 -17.05 7.17
N GLN A 301 -6.32 -15.99 7.34
CA GLN A 301 -5.09 -16.03 8.13
C GLN A 301 -5.40 -16.28 9.62
N LEU A 302 -6.32 -15.52 10.21
CA LEU A 302 -6.68 -15.61 11.63
C LEU A 302 -7.24 -17.00 11.99
N LYS A 303 -8.06 -17.60 11.11
CA LYS A 303 -8.58 -18.98 11.28
C LYS A 303 -7.48 -20.05 11.38
N LYS A 304 -6.26 -19.79 10.92
CA LYS A 304 -5.11 -20.71 11.09
C LYS A 304 -4.66 -20.80 12.54
N TYR A 305 -4.97 -19.79 13.36
CA TYR A 305 -4.61 -19.67 14.78
C TYR A 305 -5.74 -20.11 15.73
N CYS A 306 -6.89 -20.49 15.17
CA CYS A 306 -8.03 -21.00 15.92
C CYS A 306 -8.02 -22.54 15.97
N GLN A 307 -8.70 -23.11 16.96
CA GLN A 307 -8.80 -24.56 17.18
C GLN A 307 -7.42 -25.26 17.23
N VAL A 308 -6.39 -24.56 17.72
CA VAL A 308 -5.01 -25.03 17.79
C VAL A 308 -4.87 -26.06 18.90
N GLU A 309 -4.40 -27.25 18.53
CA GLU A 309 -4.16 -28.35 19.47
C GLU A 309 -2.84 -28.15 20.22
N LYS A 310 -1.82 -27.63 19.52
CA LYS A 310 -0.51 -27.37 20.06
C LYS A 310 0.12 -26.15 19.40
N THR A 311 0.84 -25.35 20.18
CA THR A 311 1.69 -24.28 19.64
C THR A 311 3.11 -24.37 20.16
N ALA A 312 4.09 -24.12 19.29
CA ALA A 312 5.47 -23.87 19.69
C ALA A 312 5.62 -22.38 20.02
N LEU A 313 5.82 -22.07 21.30
CA LEU A 313 6.01 -20.70 21.78
C LEU A 313 7.45 -20.24 21.56
N ASP A 314 8.42 -21.14 21.72
CA ASP A 314 9.80 -20.95 21.30
C ASP A 314 10.42 -22.33 20.99
N LYS A 315 11.75 -22.39 20.82
CA LYS A 315 12.47 -23.64 20.51
C LYS A 315 12.36 -24.71 21.61
N GLU A 316 12.06 -24.32 22.85
CA GLU A 316 12.08 -25.18 24.02
C GLU A 316 10.69 -25.35 24.67
N ARG A 317 9.73 -24.48 24.33
CA ARG A 317 8.45 -24.37 25.01
C ARG A 317 7.29 -24.54 24.04
N SER A 318 6.33 -25.36 24.45
CA SER A 318 5.03 -25.48 23.78
C SER A 318 3.88 -25.25 24.76
N ALA A 319 2.72 -24.93 24.20
CA ALA A 319 1.45 -24.96 24.92
C ALA A 319 0.46 -25.86 24.20
N GLU A 320 -0.25 -26.67 24.97
CA GLU A 320 -1.32 -27.55 24.49
C GLU A 320 -2.67 -26.81 24.53
N LYS A 321 -3.67 -27.39 23.85
CA LYS A 321 -5.02 -26.85 23.62
C LYS A 321 -5.67 -26.19 24.84
N GLU A 322 -5.57 -26.81 26.02
CA GLU A 322 -6.23 -26.36 27.26
C GLU A 322 -5.66 -25.03 27.78
N LYS A 323 -4.44 -24.69 27.36
CA LYS A 323 -3.74 -23.46 27.73
C LYS A 323 -3.91 -22.35 26.69
N LEU A 324 -4.70 -22.56 25.65
CA LEU A 324 -4.86 -21.65 24.52
C LEU A 324 -6.31 -21.15 24.43
N TRP A 325 -6.48 -19.88 24.04
CA TRP A 325 -7.77 -19.40 23.57
C TRP A 325 -8.02 -19.94 22.15
N GLN A 326 -9.16 -20.61 21.95
CA GLN A 326 -9.37 -21.45 20.77
C GLN A 326 -10.10 -20.74 19.63
N ASN A 327 -10.91 -19.72 19.92
CA ASN A 327 -11.75 -19.03 18.93
C ASN A 327 -11.47 -17.54 18.87
N SER A 328 -10.34 -17.12 19.42
CA SER A 328 -10.06 -15.72 19.70
C SER A 328 -8.66 -15.37 19.26
N VAL A 329 -8.54 -14.33 18.44
CA VAL A 329 -7.25 -13.75 18.06
C VAL A 329 -7.36 -12.24 18.26
N LEU A 330 -6.36 -11.62 18.87
CA LEU A 330 -6.28 -10.16 18.91
C LEU A 330 -5.58 -9.67 17.64
N VAL A 331 -6.04 -8.57 17.08
CA VAL A 331 -5.45 -8.02 15.85
C VAL A 331 -5.17 -6.54 16.08
N ILE A 332 -3.96 -6.11 15.76
CA ILE A 332 -3.51 -4.74 15.98
C ILE A 332 -2.93 -4.16 14.70
N ASP A 333 -3.31 -2.93 14.37
CA ASP A 333 -2.61 -2.13 13.37
C ASP A 333 -2.14 -0.79 13.93
N THR A 334 -1.62 0.08 13.07
CA THR A 334 -1.04 1.37 13.50
C THR A 334 -2.05 2.35 14.09
N THR A 335 -3.36 2.08 13.93
CA THR A 335 -4.43 2.99 14.34
C THR A 335 -5.36 2.33 15.35
N ASP A 336 -5.75 1.07 15.12
CA ASP A 336 -6.87 0.44 15.81
C ASP A 336 -6.48 -0.94 16.37
N PHE A 337 -7.23 -1.37 17.40
CA PHE A 337 -7.10 -2.67 18.04
C PHE A 337 -8.42 -3.42 18.02
N TYR A 338 -8.36 -4.70 17.68
CA TYR A 338 -9.51 -5.55 17.40
C TYR A 338 -9.42 -6.90 18.11
N PHE A 339 -10.58 -7.48 18.28
CA PHE A 339 -10.78 -8.87 18.68
C PHE A 339 -11.46 -9.62 17.53
N TYR A 340 -10.85 -10.71 17.09
CA TYR A 340 -11.44 -11.61 16.11
C TYR A 340 -12.12 -12.78 16.81
N ASP A 341 -13.41 -12.97 16.52
CA ASP A 341 -14.20 -14.12 16.95
C ASP A 341 -14.37 -15.12 15.81
N ALA A 342 -13.79 -16.30 15.96
CA ALA A 342 -13.86 -17.35 14.97
C ALA A 342 -15.23 -18.03 14.87
N LEU A 343 -16.09 -17.92 15.90
CA LEU A 343 -17.43 -18.51 15.89
C LEU A 343 -18.37 -17.70 15.00
N THR A 344 -18.27 -16.37 15.07
CA THR A 344 -19.08 -15.46 14.26
C THR A 344 -18.36 -14.96 13.00
N ASP A 345 -17.07 -15.28 12.84
CA ASP A 345 -16.20 -14.84 11.76
C ASP A 345 -16.15 -13.31 11.62
N ASN A 346 -16.07 -12.61 12.76
CA ASN A 346 -16.11 -11.14 12.82
C ASN A 346 -14.90 -10.53 13.51
N LEU A 347 -14.47 -9.37 12.99
CA LEU A 347 -13.57 -8.46 13.67
C LEU A 347 -14.35 -7.42 14.45
N ILE A 348 -14.20 -7.44 15.77
CA ILE A 348 -14.85 -6.53 16.70
C ILE A 348 -13.84 -5.46 17.10
N PHE A 349 -14.18 -4.20 16.82
CA PHE A 349 -13.37 -3.05 17.25
C PHE A 349 -13.34 -2.97 18.79
N LEU A 350 -12.13 -2.88 19.35
CA LEU A 350 -11.93 -2.74 20.79
C LEU A 350 -11.59 -1.30 21.16
N LYS A 351 -10.64 -0.70 20.46
CA LYS A 351 -10.08 0.60 20.86
C LYS A 351 -9.31 1.24 19.71
N ASN A 352 -9.48 2.56 19.55
CA ASN A 352 -8.57 3.37 18.77
C ASN A 352 -7.32 3.64 19.62
N LEU A 353 -6.15 3.38 19.07
CA LEU A 353 -4.90 3.42 19.81
C LEU A 353 -4.44 4.86 20.12
N ASP A 354 -4.99 5.91 19.49
CA ASP A 354 -4.70 7.32 19.86
C ASP A 354 -5.33 7.66 21.22
N GLU A 355 -6.37 6.94 21.62
CA GLU A 355 -7.02 7.04 22.92
C GLU A 355 -6.26 6.28 24.03
N VAL A 356 -5.20 5.54 23.69
CA VAL A 356 -4.35 4.82 24.65
C VAL A 356 -3.11 5.66 24.94
N CYS A 357 -3.16 6.44 26.02
CA CYS A 357 -2.12 7.42 26.34
C CYS A 357 -1.19 6.95 27.47
N THR A 358 -1.67 6.05 28.33
CA THR A 358 -0.97 5.59 29.53
C THR A 358 -0.97 4.06 29.63
N GLU A 359 -0.05 3.50 30.43
CA GLU A 359 -0.10 2.07 30.76
C GLU A 359 -1.39 1.67 31.50
N GLU A 360 -2.04 2.61 32.20
CA GLU A 360 -3.30 2.36 32.90
C GLU A 360 -4.48 2.19 31.92
N ASP A 361 -4.46 2.91 30.80
CA ASP A 361 -5.43 2.70 29.71
C ASP A 361 -5.30 1.28 29.14
N ILE A 362 -4.07 0.77 29.02
CA ILE A 362 -3.79 -0.60 28.55
C ILE A 362 -4.29 -1.63 29.57
N LYS A 363 -4.12 -1.40 30.88
CA LYS A 363 -4.66 -2.29 31.92
C LYS A 363 -6.19 -2.29 31.93
N THR A 364 -6.81 -1.12 31.79
CA THR A 364 -8.27 -0.99 31.65
C THR A 364 -8.77 -1.75 30.41
N LEU A 365 -8.04 -1.67 29.30
CA LEU A 365 -8.33 -2.40 28.08
C LEU A 365 -8.21 -3.93 28.29
N ARG A 366 -7.20 -4.41 29.02
CA ARG A 366 -7.07 -5.83 29.38
C ARG A 366 -8.30 -6.35 30.11
N GLU A 367 -8.82 -5.60 31.08
CA GLU A 367 -10.00 -5.98 31.85
C GLU A 367 -11.26 -6.09 30.99
N LYS A 368 -11.36 -5.28 29.92
CA LYS A 368 -12.46 -5.37 28.94
C LYS A 368 -12.31 -6.56 27.99
N ILE A 369 -11.07 -6.98 27.68
CA ILE A 369 -10.80 -8.07 26.74
C ILE A 369 -11.04 -9.44 27.38
N ILE A 370 -10.66 -9.63 28.65
CA ILE A 370 -10.76 -10.95 29.31
C ILE A 370 -12.17 -11.56 29.21
N PRO A 371 -13.27 -10.83 29.45
CA PRO A 371 -14.63 -11.36 29.28
C PRO A 371 -14.97 -11.76 27.84
N LEU A 372 -14.38 -11.12 26.83
CA LEU A 372 -14.61 -11.44 25.41
C LEU A 372 -13.89 -12.72 24.97
N LEU A 373 -12.86 -13.14 25.69
CA LEU A 373 -12.11 -14.36 25.40
C LEU A 373 -12.81 -15.63 25.91
N GLN A 374 -13.69 -15.50 26.92
CA GLN A 374 -14.40 -16.59 27.58
C GLN A 374 -15.48 -17.18 26.68
#